data_AF-B2J115-F1
#
_entry.id   AF-B2J115-F1
#
_cell.length_a   1.000
_cell.length_b   1.000
_cell.length_c   1.000
_cell.angle_alpha   90.00
_cell.angle_beta   90.00
_cell.angle_gamma   90.00
#
_symmetry.space_group_name_H-M   'P 1'
#
loop_
_entity.id
_entity.type
_entity.pdbx_description
1 polymer ?
#
loop_
_entity_poly.entity_id
_entity_poly.type
_entity_poly.pdbx_seq_one_letter_code
_entity_poly.pdbx_strand_id
1 'polypeptide(L)'
;MEMRLENMSKDLEERDYSKGAKYIAQHKYSEAIAFYKKSIETDPDLMSNYWYLCLALLLQKQESEAMAIWRSILEKADIEKVKNWTLDIVEVLTAEAIRCKAAFDFESAHRFYGYAAIARGEAWKKVKGYKFTNDWFSQNLPIWENYLIHLANKPEINILEIGSWEGMSACWLLDRILTHESSRITCIDTFEGSIEHKLEYNDSYIKSVEEKFDFNISHTGVQEKVTKIIGNSQDVMRSLPLKSYDMLYIDGSHLASDVLMDAVLGWGLVKIGGLIVFDDYDFKFPNSVDAGQDTKIGIDAFLKVFCKKVNIIHQGHQVIIEKGVVA
;
A
#
# COMPACT_ATOMS: atom_id res chain seq x y z
N MET A 1 18.00 -18.01 17.82
CA MET A 1 17.62 -16.68 17.32
C MET A 1 18.51 -15.61 17.95
N GLU A 2 18.65 -15.61 19.28
CA GLU A 2 19.57 -14.70 20.02
C GLU A 2 21.04 -14.83 19.61
N MET A 3 21.58 -16.05 19.48
CA MET A 3 22.96 -16.26 19.00
C MET A 3 23.22 -15.78 17.56
N ARG A 4 22.16 -15.68 16.74
CA ARG A 4 22.22 -15.16 15.36
C ARG A 4 22.17 -13.63 15.38
N LEU A 5 21.40 -13.05 16.31
CA LEU A 5 21.32 -11.61 16.56
C LEU A 5 22.59 -11.05 17.22
N GLU A 6 23.25 -11.80 18.10
CA GLU A 6 24.55 -11.43 18.71
C GLU A 6 25.70 -11.52 17.69
N ASN A 7 25.75 -12.56 16.86
CA ASN A 7 26.72 -12.62 15.76
C ASN A 7 26.44 -11.54 14.70
N MET A 8 25.16 -11.19 14.45
CA MET A 8 24.79 -10.06 13.60
C MET A 8 25.13 -8.70 14.21
N SER A 9 25.07 -8.54 15.53
CA SER A 9 25.56 -7.33 16.22
C SER A 9 27.06 -7.15 16.02
N LYS A 10 27.83 -8.25 16.03
CA LYS A 10 29.25 -8.25 15.68
C LYS A 10 29.51 -7.98 14.18
N ASP A 11 28.71 -8.55 13.29
CA ASP A 11 28.80 -8.28 11.85
C ASP A 11 28.36 -6.83 11.50
N LEU A 12 27.50 -6.22 12.32
CA LEU A 12 27.11 -4.81 12.22
C LEU A 12 28.22 -3.88 12.77
N GLU A 13 28.90 -4.27 13.85
CA GLU A 13 30.07 -3.55 14.39
C GLU A 13 31.29 -3.61 13.45
N GLU A 14 31.48 -4.69 12.67
CA GLU A 14 32.58 -4.78 11.69
C GLU A 14 32.30 -4.09 10.35
N ARG A 15 31.03 -3.79 10.00
CA ARG A 15 30.68 -2.98 8.82
C ARG A 15 30.98 -1.47 8.99
N ASP A 16 31.44 -1.05 10.17
CA ASP A 16 31.39 0.35 10.62
C ASP A 16 32.64 1.21 10.34
N TYR A 17 33.25 1.09 9.15
CA TYR A 17 34.34 2.01 8.74
C TYR A 17 34.23 2.56 7.32
N SER A 18 33.06 2.51 6.67
CA SER A 18 32.87 3.35 5.48
C SER A 18 32.77 4.83 5.89
N LYS A 19 33.45 5.71 5.16
CA LYS A 19 33.42 7.16 5.42
C LYS A 19 31.98 7.71 5.34
N GLY A 20 31.13 7.13 4.49
CA GLY A 20 29.70 7.46 4.37
C GLY A 20 28.89 7.16 5.62
N ALA A 21 29.05 5.98 6.23
CA ALA A 21 28.33 5.61 7.46
C ALA A 21 28.66 6.57 8.61
N LYS A 22 29.93 6.98 8.72
CA LYS A 22 30.36 7.99 9.69
C LYS A 22 29.70 9.35 9.46
N TYR A 23 29.48 9.74 8.21
CA TYR A 23 28.74 10.97 7.91
C TYR A 23 27.28 10.86 8.35
N ILE A 24 26.61 9.73 8.11
CA ILE A 24 25.25 9.48 8.59
C ILE A 24 25.17 9.57 10.12
N ALA A 25 26.07 8.88 10.84
CA ALA A 25 26.11 8.90 12.31
C ALA A 25 26.39 10.30 12.90
N GLN A 26 27.07 11.17 12.15
CA GLN A 26 27.33 12.57 12.52
C GLN A 26 26.25 13.54 12.04
N HIS A 27 25.12 13.04 11.52
CA HIS A 27 24.05 13.84 10.91
C HIS A 27 24.50 14.72 9.71
N LYS A 28 25.58 14.34 9.06
CA LYS A 28 26.17 14.99 7.87
C LYS A 28 25.63 14.36 6.59
N TYR A 29 24.32 14.44 6.37
CA TYR A 29 23.65 13.70 5.31
C TYR A 29 24.07 14.15 3.90
N SER A 30 24.34 15.45 3.70
CA SER A 30 24.84 15.98 2.42
C SER A 30 26.18 15.35 2.03
N GLU A 31 27.10 15.23 2.99
CA GLU A 31 28.41 14.61 2.78
C GLU A 31 28.30 13.10 2.57
N ALA A 32 27.37 12.43 3.25
CA ALA A 32 27.06 11.03 3.01
C ALA A 32 26.53 10.81 1.58
N ILE A 33 25.58 11.62 1.12
CA ILE A 33 25.02 11.57 -0.24
C ILE A 33 26.12 11.78 -1.27
N ALA A 34 26.95 12.81 -1.13
CA ALA A 34 28.06 13.08 -2.04
C ALA A 34 29.08 11.92 -2.06
N PHE A 35 29.36 11.34 -0.89
CA PHE A 35 30.23 10.18 -0.78
C PHE A 35 29.67 8.97 -1.53
N TYR A 36 28.42 8.58 -1.29
CA TYR A 36 27.83 7.41 -1.94
C TYR A 36 27.59 7.59 -3.43
N LYS A 37 27.24 8.80 -3.90
CA LYS A 37 27.18 9.11 -5.34
C LYS A 37 28.54 8.86 -6.01
N LYS A 38 29.64 9.32 -5.40
CA LYS A 38 31.00 9.06 -5.89
C LYS A 38 31.41 7.58 -5.80
N SER A 39 31.01 6.89 -4.73
CA SER A 39 31.28 5.46 -4.57
C SER A 39 30.59 4.64 -5.67
N ILE A 40 29.37 4.99 -6.05
CA ILE A 40 28.63 4.38 -7.16
C ILE A 40 29.34 4.61 -8.51
N GLU A 41 29.88 5.81 -8.74
CA GLU A 41 30.67 6.08 -9.96
C GLU A 41 31.93 5.21 -10.06
N THR A 42 32.52 4.85 -8.91
CA THR A 42 33.76 4.07 -8.85
C THR A 42 33.49 2.56 -8.89
N ASP A 43 32.44 2.11 -8.21
CA ASP A 43 32.03 0.72 -8.09
C ASP A 43 30.49 0.63 -8.16
N PRO A 44 29.92 0.55 -9.39
CA PRO A 44 28.48 0.53 -9.61
C PRO A 44 27.84 -0.82 -9.28
N ASP A 45 28.62 -1.88 -9.07
CA ASP A 45 28.09 -3.22 -8.76
C ASP A 45 27.89 -3.41 -7.24
N LEU A 46 28.50 -2.55 -6.42
CA LEU A 46 28.37 -2.61 -4.97
C LEU A 46 27.04 -2.01 -4.48
N MET A 47 26.03 -2.87 -4.39
CA MET A 47 24.66 -2.46 -4.06
C MET A 47 24.48 -1.73 -2.73
N SER A 48 25.31 -2.03 -1.73
CA SER A 48 25.25 -1.32 -0.44
C SER A 48 25.40 0.20 -0.61
N ASN A 49 26.16 0.67 -1.60
CA ASN A 49 26.31 2.11 -1.86
C ASN A 49 24.97 2.77 -2.22
N TYR A 50 24.12 2.10 -2.99
CA TYR A 50 22.81 2.60 -3.35
C TYR A 50 21.84 2.62 -2.16
N TRP A 51 21.86 1.58 -1.31
CA TRP A 51 20.99 1.53 -0.13
C TRP A 51 21.33 2.59 0.91
N TYR A 52 22.63 2.80 1.17
CA TYR A 52 23.04 3.87 2.07
C TYR A 52 22.90 5.27 1.44
N LEU A 53 22.96 5.40 0.12
CA LEU A 53 22.54 6.64 -0.56
C LEU A 53 21.05 6.90 -0.32
N CYS A 54 20.19 5.91 -0.52
CA CYS A 54 18.75 6.03 -0.26
C CYS A 54 18.48 6.39 1.21
N LEU A 55 19.14 5.73 2.16
CA LEU A 55 19.03 6.05 3.58
C LEU A 55 19.42 7.52 3.86
N ALA A 56 20.54 7.99 3.31
CA ALA A 56 21.00 9.37 3.52
C ALA A 56 20.04 10.40 2.90
N LEU A 57 19.47 10.12 1.71
CA LEU A 57 18.45 10.94 1.08
C LEU A 57 17.17 11.02 1.94
N LEU A 58 16.69 9.88 2.45
CA LEU A 58 15.52 9.84 3.34
C LEU A 58 15.75 10.63 4.63
N LEU A 59 16.94 10.49 5.24
CA LEU A 59 17.32 11.28 6.42
C LEU A 59 17.40 12.79 6.13
N GLN A 60 17.65 13.16 4.88
CA GLN A 60 17.60 14.54 4.39
C GLN A 60 16.20 14.97 3.90
N LYS A 61 15.17 14.14 4.08
CA LYS A 61 13.79 14.36 3.61
C LYS A 61 13.67 14.47 2.08
N GLN A 62 14.60 13.87 1.35
CA GLN A 62 14.59 13.76 -0.12
C GLN A 62 13.95 12.45 -0.56
N GLU A 63 12.69 12.24 -0.17
CA GLU A 63 11.99 10.97 -0.28
C GLU A 63 11.79 10.54 -1.74
N SER A 64 11.33 11.45 -2.59
CA SER A 64 11.09 11.18 -4.00
C SER A 64 12.36 10.73 -4.73
N GLU A 65 13.52 11.29 -4.40
CA GLU A 65 14.80 10.90 -5.01
C GLU A 65 15.22 9.49 -4.53
N ALA A 66 15.12 9.21 -3.23
CA ALA A 66 15.43 7.88 -2.69
C ALA A 66 14.56 6.78 -3.32
N MET A 67 13.24 7.02 -3.39
CA MET A 67 12.29 6.08 -3.98
C MET A 67 12.55 5.86 -5.47
N ALA A 68 12.83 6.94 -6.23
CA ALA A 68 13.14 6.83 -7.65
C ALA A 68 14.41 5.99 -7.91
N ILE A 69 15.42 6.12 -7.05
CA ILE A 69 16.67 5.34 -7.15
C ILE A 69 16.40 3.86 -6.95
N TRP A 70 15.82 3.45 -5.82
CA TRP A 70 15.61 2.02 -5.59
C TRP A 70 14.64 1.41 -6.59
N ARG A 71 13.60 2.16 -7.02
CA ARG A 71 12.61 1.66 -7.98
C ARG A 71 13.27 1.34 -9.32
N SER A 72 14.11 2.26 -9.81
CA SER A 72 14.89 2.08 -11.04
C SER A 72 15.82 0.87 -10.98
N ILE A 73 16.40 0.59 -9.81
CA ILE A 73 17.28 -0.57 -9.59
C ILE A 73 16.46 -1.87 -9.63
N LEU A 74 15.38 -1.93 -8.85
CA LEU A 74 14.52 -3.12 -8.78
C LEU A 74 13.83 -3.40 -10.12
N GLU A 75 13.43 -2.38 -10.87
CA GLU A 75 12.79 -2.49 -12.18
C GLU A 75 13.71 -3.12 -13.24
N LYS A 76 15.02 -2.85 -13.20
CA LYS A 76 15.99 -3.37 -14.18
C LYS A 76 16.59 -4.73 -13.81
N ALA A 77 16.54 -5.11 -12.54
CA ALA A 77 17.12 -6.35 -12.03
C ALA A 77 16.39 -7.61 -12.50
N ASP A 78 17.04 -8.77 -12.51
CA ASP A 78 16.31 -10.05 -12.62
C ASP A 78 15.59 -10.40 -11.30
N ILE A 79 14.68 -11.37 -11.33
CA ILE A 79 13.85 -11.73 -10.16
C ILE A 79 14.70 -12.17 -8.96
N GLU A 80 15.80 -12.87 -9.19
CA GLU A 80 16.64 -13.39 -8.10
C GLU A 80 17.40 -12.25 -7.42
N LYS A 81 17.92 -11.31 -8.21
CA LYS A 81 18.48 -10.06 -7.68
C LYS A 81 17.44 -9.26 -6.93
N VAL A 82 16.24 -9.06 -7.46
CA VAL A 82 15.15 -8.33 -6.78
C VAL A 82 14.90 -8.92 -5.39
N LYS A 83 14.77 -10.24 -5.26
CA LYS A 83 14.55 -10.86 -3.94
C LYS A 83 15.65 -10.50 -2.94
N ASN A 84 16.92 -10.68 -3.33
CA ASN A 84 18.05 -10.45 -2.43
C ASN A 84 18.22 -8.96 -2.10
N TRP A 85 18.16 -8.10 -3.12
CA TRP A 85 18.31 -6.65 -3.00
C TRP A 85 17.18 -5.99 -2.20
N THR A 86 15.96 -6.52 -2.31
CA THR A 86 14.85 -6.08 -1.47
C THR A 86 15.07 -6.44 0.00
N LEU A 87 15.64 -7.61 0.31
CA LEU A 87 16.02 -7.93 1.69
C LEU A 87 17.04 -6.94 2.21
N ASP A 88 18.09 -6.63 1.45
CA ASP A 88 19.13 -5.69 1.84
C ASP A 88 18.58 -4.29 2.19
N ILE A 89 17.77 -3.69 1.30
CA ILE A 89 17.21 -2.36 1.57
C ILE A 89 16.20 -2.39 2.73
N VAL A 90 15.39 -3.44 2.84
CA VAL A 90 14.44 -3.60 3.96
C VAL A 90 15.19 -3.71 5.28
N GLU A 91 16.31 -4.43 5.32
CA GLU A 91 17.16 -4.53 6.51
C GLU A 91 17.73 -3.17 6.90
N VAL A 92 18.27 -2.40 5.95
CA VAL A 92 18.79 -1.05 6.19
C VAL A 92 17.72 -0.11 6.75
N LEU A 93 16.55 -0.05 6.12
CA LEU A 93 15.44 0.81 6.53
C LEU A 93 14.86 0.38 7.89
N THR A 94 14.76 -0.93 8.13
CA THR A 94 14.27 -1.47 9.40
C THR A 94 15.25 -1.19 10.54
N ALA A 95 16.56 -1.32 10.29
CA ALA A 95 17.59 -0.98 11.27
C ALA A 95 17.50 0.49 11.69
N GLU A 96 17.30 1.40 10.73
CA GLU A 96 17.10 2.81 11.03
C GLU A 96 15.80 3.06 11.80
N ALA A 97 14.71 2.38 11.44
CA ALA A 97 13.45 2.46 12.17
C ALA A 97 13.62 2.04 13.65
N ILE A 98 14.36 0.96 13.90
CA ILE A 98 14.68 0.48 15.26
C ILE A 98 15.54 1.51 16.00
N ARG A 99 16.54 2.10 15.34
CA ARG A 99 17.40 3.15 15.92
C ARG A 99 16.57 4.37 16.33
N CYS A 100 15.69 4.86 15.46
CA CYS A 100 14.76 5.96 15.76
C CYS A 100 13.87 5.62 16.97
N LYS A 101 13.29 4.41 16.99
CA LYS A 101 12.45 3.96 18.11
C LYS A 101 13.22 3.89 19.42
N ALA A 102 14.47 3.41 19.41
CA ALA A 102 15.33 3.37 20.60
C ALA A 102 15.69 4.78 21.11
N ALA A 103 15.71 5.77 20.22
CA ALA A 103 15.88 7.18 20.55
C ALA A 103 14.55 7.89 20.90
N PHE A 104 13.44 7.16 21.05
CA PHE A 104 12.09 7.68 21.27
C PHE A 104 11.55 8.59 20.15
N ASP A 105 12.14 8.53 18.95
CA ASP A 105 11.64 9.17 17.74
C ASP A 105 10.69 8.21 16.99
N PHE A 106 9.47 8.10 17.50
CA PHE A 106 8.46 7.18 16.97
C PHE A 106 7.94 7.61 15.58
N GLU A 107 7.94 8.90 15.29
CA GLU A 107 7.48 9.43 14.00
C GLU A 107 8.43 8.99 12.88
N SER A 108 9.74 9.20 13.05
CA SER A 108 10.73 8.72 12.10
C SER A 108 10.76 7.20 12.02
N ALA A 109 10.62 6.50 13.15
CA ALA A 109 10.53 5.04 13.14
C ALA A 109 9.38 4.56 12.26
N HIS A 110 8.19 5.15 12.40
CA HIS A 110 7.03 4.81 11.58
C HIS A 110 7.28 5.07 10.09
N ARG A 111 7.87 6.22 9.73
CA ARG A 111 8.24 6.52 8.33
C ARG A 111 9.20 5.48 7.75
N PHE A 112 10.25 5.10 8.48
CA PHE A 112 11.23 4.11 8.00
C PHE A 112 10.65 2.70 7.87
N TYR A 113 9.77 2.27 8.78
CA TYR A 113 9.00 1.04 8.58
C TYR A 113 8.11 1.13 7.33
N GLY A 114 7.55 2.31 7.05
CA GLY A 114 6.76 2.57 5.85
C GLY A 114 7.59 2.45 4.57
N TYR A 115 8.77 3.07 4.50
CA TYR A 115 9.66 2.91 3.35
C TYR A 115 10.04 1.44 3.11
N ALA A 116 10.27 0.67 4.18
CA ALA A 116 10.54 -0.76 4.06
C ALA A 116 9.34 -1.53 3.48
N ALA A 117 8.10 -1.17 3.87
CA ALA A 117 6.90 -1.75 3.29
C ALA A 117 6.72 -1.40 1.81
N ILE A 118 6.99 -0.15 1.42
CA ILE A 118 6.94 0.29 0.01
C ILE A 118 7.97 -0.47 -0.83
N ALA A 119 9.22 -0.58 -0.37
CA ALA A 119 10.26 -1.33 -1.07
C ALA A 119 9.88 -2.81 -1.25
N ARG A 120 9.24 -3.44 -0.25
CA ARG A 120 8.67 -4.80 -0.39
C ARG A 120 7.55 -4.84 -1.42
N GLY A 121 6.67 -3.85 -1.45
CA GLY A 121 5.57 -3.75 -2.41
C GLY A 121 6.03 -3.68 -3.86
N GLU A 122 7.04 -2.85 -4.13
CA GLU A 122 7.63 -2.74 -5.47
C GLU A 122 8.23 -4.06 -5.95
N ALA A 123 8.97 -4.74 -5.07
CA ALA A 123 9.55 -6.04 -5.34
C ALA A 123 8.50 -7.14 -5.51
N TRP A 124 7.48 -7.14 -4.65
CA TRP A 124 6.39 -8.12 -4.64
C TRP A 124 5.72 -8.23 -6.02
N LYS A 125 5.36 -7.09 -6.62
CA LYS A 125 4.72 -7.03 -7.95
C LYS A 125 5.56 -7.75 -9.01
N LYS A 126 6.86 -7.47 -9.02
CA LYS A 126 7.79 -8.04 -9.98
C LYS A 126 8.05 -9.52 -9.74
N VAL A 127 8.25 -9.93 -8.49
CA VAL A 127 8.49 -11.34 -8.12
C VAL A 127 7.27 -12.21 -8.47
N LYS A 128 6.07 -11.68 -8.30
CA LYS A 128 4.81 -12.37 -8.64
C LYS A 128 4.45 -12.31 -10.13
N GLY A 129 5.15 -11.48 -10.91
CA GLY A 129 4.88 -11.32 -12.34
C GLY A 129 3.59 -10.57 -12.66
N TYR A 130 3.09 -9.75 -11.73
CA TYR A 130 1.92 -8.91 -11.97
C TYR A 130 2.21 -7.80 -12.96
N LYS A 131 1.17 -7.39 -13.69
CA LYS A 131 1.20 -6.36 -14.72
C LYS A 131 0.20 -5.27 -14.38
N PHE A 132 0.72 -4.20 -13.81
CA PHE A 132 -0.03 -2.99 -13.54
C PHE A 132 0.56 -1.85 -14.35
N THR A 133 -0.30 -0.99 -14.89
CA THR A 133 0.08 0.19 -15.65
C THR A 133 0.45 1.32 -14.70
N ASN A 134 -0.33 1.47 -13.61
CA ASN A 134 -0.11 2.48 -12.59
C ASN A 134 0.03 1.84 -11.21
N ASP A 135 0.72 2.55 -10.32
CA ASP A 135 0.92 2.15 -8.93
C ASP A 135 0.38 3.22 -7.98
N TRP A 136 -0.92 3.15 -7.72
CA TRP A 136 -1.59 3.99 -6.73
C TRP A 136 -1.67 3.34 -5.35
N PHE A 137 -1.45 2.02 -5.27
CA PHE A 137 -1.67 1.27 -4.03
C PHE A 137 -0.41 1.07 -3.18
N SER A 138 0.81 1.00 -3.74
CA SER A 138 1.98 0.60 -2.93
C SER A 138 2.32 1.57 -1.79
N GLN A 139 1.92 2.84 -1.91
CA GLN A 139 2.07 3.86 -0.85
C GLN A 139 1.17 3.59 0.36
N ASN A 140 0.08 2.84 0.18
CA ASN A 140 -0.88 2.48 1.23
C ASN A 140 -0.44 1.24 2.04
N LEU A 141 0.56 0.49 1.55
CA LEU A 141 1.06 -0.73 2.21
C LEU A 141 1.51 -0.55 3.67
N PRO A 142 2.17 0.54 4.08
CA PRO A 142 2.51 0.75 5.50
C PRO A 142 1.28 0.70 6.40
N ILE A 143 0.20 1.34 5.95
CA ILE A 143 -1.07 1.43 6.68
C ILE A 143 -1.78 0.06 6.64
N TRP A 144 -1.86 -0.56 5.48
CA TRP A 144 -2.51 -1.86 5.31
C TRP A 144 -1.80 -2.99 6.06
N GLU A 145 -0.46 -3.04 6.04
CA GLU A 145 0.31 -4.00 6.83
C GLU A 145 0.06 -3.77 8.34
N ASN A 146 0.01 -2.53 8.81
CA ASN A 146 -0.22 -2.23 10.21
C ASN A 146 -1.61 -2.69 10.70
N TYR A 147 -2.65 -2.43 9.92
CA TYR A 147 -4.02 -2.71 10.35
C TYR A 147 -4.55 -4.09 9.95
N LEU A 148 -4.06 -4.71 8.88
CA LEU A 148 -4.67 -5.93 8.33
C LEU A 148 -3.86 -7.19 8.62
N ILE A 149 -2.58 -7.11 8.97
CA ILE A 149 -1.73 -8.31 9.12
C ILE A 149 -2.27 -9.30 10.15
N HIS A 150 -2.99 -8.82 11.16
CA HIS A 150 -3.62 -9.67 12.18
C HIS A 150 -4.78 -10.53 11.63
N LEU A 151 -5.23 -10.29 10.40
CA LEU A 151 -6.21 -11.11 9.67
C LEU A 151 -5.55 -12.22 8.83
N ALA A 152 -4.23 -12.15 8.63
CA ALA A 152 -3.50 -13.14 7.85
C ALA A 152 -3.69 -14.57 8.41
N ASN A 153 -3.96 -15.51 7.50
CA ASN A 153 -4.20 -16.92 7.81
C ASN A 153 -5.38 -17.20 8.76
N LYS A 154 -6.24 -16.22 9.05
CA LYS A 154 -7.50 -16.48 9.75
C LYS A 154 -8.52 -17.11 8.80
N PRO A 155 -9.30 -18.10 9.27
CA PRO A 155 -10.36 -18.70 8.47
C PRO A 155 -11.53 -17.72 8.29
N GLU A 156 -12.26 -17.91 7.19
CA GLU A 156 -13.55 -17.25 6.92
C GLU A 156 -13.51 -15.72 6.92
N ILE A 157 -12.35 -15.15 6.57
CA ILE A 157 -12.22 -13.71 6.31
C ILE A 157 -12.81 -13.43 4.93
N ASN A 158 -13.81 -12.56 4.88
CA ASN A 158 -14.49 -12.16 3.66
C ASN A 158 -14.29 -10.66 3.45
N ILE A 159 -13.68 -10.27 2.32
CA ILE A 159 -13.44 -8.87 1.96
C ILE A 159 -14.33 -8.48 0.79
N LEU A 160 -14.92 -7.29 0.87
CA LEU A 160 -15.58 -6.63 -0.25
C LEU A 160 -14.71 -5.47 -0.73
N GLU A 161 -14.45 -5.40 -2.03
CA GLU A 161 -13.73 -4.32 -2.69
C GLU A 161 -14.64 -3.68 -3.74
N ILE A 162 -14.73 -2.35 -3.70
CA ILE A 162 -15.45 -1.52 -4.67
C ILE A 162 -14.42 -0.68 -5.40
N GLY A 163 -14.35 -0.81 -6.73
CA GLY A 163 -13.28 -0.22 -7.53
C GLY A 163 -12.02 -1.07 -7.44
N SER A 164 -11.93 -2.05 -8.32
CA SER A 164 -10.83 -3.02 -8.38
C SER A 164 -9.80 -2.69 -9.44
N TRP A 165 -10.16 -1.92 -10.47
CA TRP A 165 -9.29 -1.53 -11.58
C TRP A 165 -8.49 -2.72 -12.14
N GLU A 166 -7.16 -2.63 -12.24
CA GLU A 166 -6.26 -3.72 -12.66
C GLU A 166 -5.96 -4.75 -11.55
N GLY A 167 -6.52 -4.58 -10.33
CA GLY A 167 -6.55 -5.59 -9.26
C GLY A 167 -5.39 -5.55 -8.26
N MET A 168 -4.70 -4.42 -8.10
CA MET A 168 -3.47 -4.37 -7.28
C MET A 168 -3.72 -4.64 -5.79
N SER A 169 -4.71 -3.98 -5.20
CA SER A 169 -5.14 -4.20 -3.82
C SER A 169 -5.66 -5.63 -3.62
N ALA A 170 -6.51 -6.13 -4.53
CA ALA A 170 -7.01 -7.51 -4.50
C ALA A 170 -5.88 -8.55 -4.52
N CYS A 171 -4.90 -8.39 -5.42
CA CYS A 171 -3.73 -9.28 -5.50
C CYS A 171 -2.95 -9.28 -4.18
N TRP A 172 -2.75 -8.09 -3.59
CA TRP A 172 -2.03 -7.98 -2.32
C TRP A 172 -2.81 -8.63 -1.18
N LEU A 173 -4.13 -8.42 -1.10
CA LEU A 173 -4.99 -9.05 -0.11
C LEU A 173 -4.94 -10.57 -0.22
N LEU A 174 -5.01 -11.12 -1.43
CA LEU A 174 -4.92 -12.57 -1.68
C LEU A 174 -3.56 -13.15 -1.23
N ASP A 175 -2.47 -12.47 -1.58
CA ASP A 175 -1.11 -12.93 -1.27
C ASP A 175 -0.73 -12.78 0.20
N ARG A 176 -1.28 -11.80 0.93
CA ARG A 176 -0.80 -11.41 2.26
C ARG A 176 -1.81 -11.62 3.38
N ILE A 177 -3.10 -11.47 3.10
CA ILE A 177 -4.17 -11.46 4.12
C ILE A 177 -5.07 -12.68 4.00
N LEU A 178 -5.61 -12.97 2.82
CA LEU A 178 -6.56 -14.04 2.56
C LEU A 178 -5.86 -15.39 2.30
N THR A 179 -4.80 -15.66 3.05
CA THR A 179 -3.94 -16.83 2.86
C THR A 179 -4.60 -18.13 3.33
N HIS A 180 -5.55 -18.07 4.27
CA HIS A 180 -6.35 -19.24 4.65
C HIS A 180 -7.26 -19.71 3.51
N GLU A 181 -7.45 -21.03 3.35
CA GLU A 181 -8.18 -21.62 2.23
C GLU A 181 -9.68 -21.27 2.17
N SER A 182 -10.29 -20.91 3.31
CA SER A 182 -11.71 -20.53 3.41
C SER A 182 -11.98 -19.04 3.27
N SER A 183 -10.94 -18.21 3.22
CA SER A 183 -11.07 -16.76 3.10
C SER A 183 -11.27 -16.35 1.64
N ARG A 184 -12.07 -15.30 1.39
CA ARG A 184 -12.56 -14.91 0.06
C ARG A 184 -12.55 -13.40 -0.13
N ILE A 185 -12.54 -12.96 -1.39
CA ILE A 185 -12.75 -11.56 -1.77
C ILE A 185 -13.83 -11.47 -2.84
N THR A 186 -14.70 -10.46 -2.72
CA THR A 186 -15.64 -10.03 -3.76
C THR A 186 -15.17 -8.69 -4.30
N CYS A 187 -14.93 -8.61 -5.60
CA CYS A 187 -14.47 -7.43 -6.32
C CYS A 187 -15.60 -6.91 -7.19
N ILE A 188 -16.03 -5.67 -6.98
CA ILE A 188 -17.05 -4.99 -7.80
C ILE A 188 -16.39 -3.85 -8.56
N ASP A 189 -16.50 -3.87 -9.88
CA ASP A 189 -16.03 -2.79 -10.74
C ASP A 189 -16.89 -2.70 -12.01
N THR A 190 -16.98 -1.54 -12.64
CA THR A 190 -17.57 -1.41 -13.98
C THR A 190 -16.56 -1.76 -15.08
N PHE A 191 -15.27 -1.62 -14.79
CA PHE A 191 -14.13 -1.62 -15.71
C PHE A 191 -14.22 -0.57 -16.83
N GLU A 192 -15.06 0.45 -16.63
CA GLU A 192 -15.26 1.55 -17.58
C GLU A 192 -14.51 2.83 -17.19
N GLY A 193 -13.90 2.84 -16.00
CA GLY A 193 -13.28 4.02 -15.41
C GLY A 193 -14.25 5.12 -15.02
N SER A 194 -13.78 5.97 -14.10
CA SER A 194 -14.48 7.17 -13.65
C SER A 194 -14.27 8.34 -14.62
N ILE A 195 -14.91 9.49 -14.36
CA ILE A 195 -15.00 10.61 -15.31
C ILE A 195 -13.61 11.14 -15.68
N GLU A 196 -12.75 11.33 -14.70
CA GLU A 196 -11.36 11.80 -14.86
C GLU A 196 -10.51 10.81 -15.67
N HIS A 197 -10.69 9.50 -15.46
CA HIS A 197 -9.98 8.47 -16.22
C HIS A 197 -10.31 8.52 -17.72
N LYS A 198 -11.55 8.86 -18.08
CA LYS A 198 -11.96 9.01 -19.49
C LYS A 198 -11.37 10.25 -20.16
N LEU A 199 -10.90 11.22 -19.38
CA LEU A 199 -10.18 12.40 -19.88
C LEU A 199 -8.68 12.15 -19.97
N GLU A 200 -8.12 11.37 -19.05
CA GLU A 200 -6.68 11.09 -18.95
C GLU A 200 -6.22 9.96 -19.88
N TYR A 201 -7.07 8.96 -20.11
CA TYR A 201 -6.71 7.77 -20.88
C TYR A 201 -7.54 7.61 -22.14
N ASN A 202 -6.95 6.96 -23.14
CA ASN A 202 -7.68 6.59 -24.35
C ASN A 202 -8.58 5.36 -24.13
N ASP A 203 -9.60 5.24 -24.97
CA ASP A 203 -10.57 4.13 -24.92
C ASP A 203 -9.92 2.74 -24.97
N SER A 204 -8.81 2.59 -25.70
CA SER A 204 -8.12 1.30 -25.82
C SER A 204 -7.53 0.86 -24.49
N TYR A 205 -7.01 1.79 -23.70
CA TYR A 205 -6.49 1.49 -22.38
C TYR A 205 -7.62 1.11 -21.42
N ILE A 206 -8.71 1.89 -21.38
CA ILE A 206 -9.87 1.59 -20.53
C ILE A 206 -10.42 0.20 -20.82
N LYS A 207 -10.57 -0.16 -22.10
CA LYS A 207 -11.00 -1.51 -22.53
C LYS A 207 -10.06 -2.64 -22.11
N SER A 208 -8.79 -2.34 -21.80
CA SER A 208 -7.80 -3.33 -21.37
C SER A 208 -7.79 -3.58 -19.86
N VAL A 209 -8.48 -2.74 -19.06
CA VAL A 209 -8.39 -2.78 -17.59
C VAL A 209 -8.92 -4.11 -17.05
N GLU A 210 -10.09 -4.56 -17.53
CA GLU A 210 -10.67 -5.85 -17.11
C GLU A 210 -9.75 -7.03 -17.47
N GLU A 211 -9.19 -7.04 -18.68
CA GLU A 211 -8.29 -8.11 -19.12
C GLU A 211 -7.02 -8.18 -18.25
N LYS A 212 -6.50 -7.03 -17.80
CA LYS A 212 -5.37 -6.97 -16.87
C LYS A 212 -5.75 -7.39 -15.47
N PHE A 213 -6.93 -7.03 -14.99
CA PHE A 213 -7.47 -7.55 -13.74
C PHE A 213 -7.49 -9.08 -13.75
N ASP A 214 -8.09 -9.67 -14.78
CA ASP A 214 -8.18 -11.13 -14.92
C ASP A 214 -6.79 -11.77 -15.02
N PHE A 215 -5.87 -11.15 -15.78
CA PHE A 215 -4.47 -11.58 -15.85
C PHE A 215 -3.83 -11.59 -14.45
N ASN A 216 -3.92 -10.49 -13.71
CA ASN A 216 -3.28 -10.37 -12.40
C ASN A 216 -3.89 -11.32 -11.36
N ILE A 217 -5.22 -11.43 -11.31
CA ILE A 217 -5.90 -12.38 -10.43
C ILE A 217 -5.48 -13.82 -10.73
N SER A 218 -5.36 -14.22 -12.01
CA SER A 218 -4.88 -15.57 -12.35
C SER A 218 -3.45 -15.84 -11.86
N HIS A 219 -2.58 -14.82 -11.83
CA HIS A 219 -1.19 -14.93 -11.35
C HIS A 219 -1.07 -15.02 -9.82
N THR A 220 -2.15 -14.80 -9.08
CA THR A 220 -2.18 -15.07 -7.63
C THR A 220 -2.03 -16.57 -7.35
N GLY A 221 -2.51 -17.42 -8.27
CA GLY A 221 -2.61 -18.87 -8.09
C GLY A 221 -3.79 -19.33 -7.22
N VAL A 222 -4.65 -18.39 -6.79
CA VAL A 222 -5.83 -18.63 -5.92
C VAL A 222 -7.07 -17.90 -6.43
N GLN A 223 -7.21 -17.78 -7.75
CA GLN A 223 -8.31 -17.05 -8.41
C GLN A 223 -9.70 -17.58 -8.02
N GLU A 224 -9.81 -18.84 -7.61
CA GLU A 224 -11.04 -19.45 -7.09
C GLU A 224 -11.56 -18.80 -5.79
N LYS A 225 -10.71 -18.01 -5.10
CA LYS A 225 -11.11 -17.22 -3.94
C LYS A 225 -11.79 -15.90 -4.30
N VAL A 226 -11.78 -15.52 -5.58
CA VAL A 226 -12.23 -14.21 -6.07
C VAL A 226 -13.60 -14.35 -6.73
N THR A 227 -14.54 -13.53 -6.27
CA THR A 227 -15.80 -13.30 -6.98
C THR A 227 -15.73 -11.94 -7.68
N LYS A 228 -15.53 -11.93 -9.00
CA LYS A 228 -15.58 -10.72 -9.83
C LYS A 228 -17.04 -10.43 -10.21
N ILE A 229 -17.52 -9.23 -9.94
CA ILE A 229 -18.87 -8.76 -10.34
C ILE A 229 -18.71 -7.47 -11.14
N ILE A 230 -19.17 -7.49 -12.39
CA ILE A 230 -19.14 -6.33 -13.27
C ILE A 230 -20.45 -5.54 -13.10
N GLY A 231 -20.37 -4.29 -12.66
CA GLY A 231 -21.53 -3.42 -12.55
C GLY A 231 -21.36 -2.25 -11.59
N ASN A 232 -22.37 -1.37 -11.56
CA ASN A 232 -22.41 -0.27 -10.60
C ASN A 232 -22.53 -0.81 -9.17
N SER A 233 -21.64 -0.36 -8.28
CA SER A 233 -21.55 -0.80 -6.88
C SER A 233 -22.88 -0.68 -6.14
N GLN A 234 -23.61 0.42 -6.35
CA GLN A 234 -24.84 0.73 -5.64
C GLN A 234 -25.96 -0.25 -6.02
N ASP A 235 -25.96 -0.75 -7.26
CA ASP A 235 -26.91 -1.76 -7.73
C ASP A 235 -26.52 -3.16 -7.25
N VAL A 236 -25.25 -3.52 -7.43
CA VAL A 236 -24.72 -4.84 -7.05
C VAL A 236 -24.88 -5.10 -5.55
N MET A 237 -24.50 -4.14 -4.71
CA MET A 237 -24.51 -4.31 -3.25
C MET A 237 -25.88 -4.59 -2.65
N ARG A 238 -26.98 -4.21 -3.32
CA ARG A 238 -28.35 -4.50 -2.85
C ARG A 238 -28.69 -5.98 -2.89
N SER A 239 -27.95 -6.77 -3.66
CA SER A 239 -28.12 -8.22 -3.77
C SER A 239 -27.18 -9.02 -2.86
N LEU A 240 -26.18 -8.36 -2.26
CA LEU A 240 -25.17 -9.02 -1.44
C LEU A 240 -25.70 -9.34 -0.03
N PRO A 241 -25.19 -10.41 0.61
CA PRO A 241 -25.66 -10.81 1.92
C PRO A 241 -25.23 -9.81 3.01
N LEU A 242 -26.18 -9.46 3.89
CA LEU A 242 -25.94 -8.55 5.00
C LEU A 242 -25.01 -9.18 6.05
N LYS A 243 -24.18 -8.36 6.69
CA LYS A 243 -23.28 -8.75 7.79
C LYS A 243 -22.35 -9.93 7.45
N SER A 244 -21.89 -10.00 6.21
CA SER A 244 -21.06 -11.10 5.71
C SER A 244 -19.59 -10.74 5.57
N TYR A 245 -19.22 -9.46 5.54
CA TYR A 245 -17.86 -9.02 5.26
C TYR A 245 -17.13 -8.53 6.52
N ASP A 246 -15.87 -8.94 6.66
CA ASP A 246 -14.95 -8.52 7.73
C ASP A 246 -14.26 -7.20 7.39
N MET A 247 -14.15 -6.89 6.10
CA MET A 247 -13.62 -5.62 5.61
C MET A 247 -14.35 -5.20 4.33
N LEU A 248 -14.57 -3.90 4.19
CA LEU A 248 -14.99 -3.23 2.96
C LEU A 248 -13.91 -2.21 2.56
N TYR A 249 -13.45 -2.25 1.32
CA TYR A 249 -12.60 -1.23 0.71
C TYR A 249 -13.39 -0.47 -0.36
N ILE A 250 -13.41 0.86 -0.28
CA ILE A 250 -14.15 1.76 -1.17
C ILE A 250 -13.15 2.64 -1.91
N ASP A 251 -13.00 2.39 -3.21
CA ASP A 251 -12.03 3.02 -4.12
C ASP A 251 -12.63 3.11 -5.55
N GLY A 252 -13.93 3.46 -5.63
CA GLY A 252 -14.71 3.45 -6.87
C GLY A 252 -14.80 4.83 -7.53
N SER A 253 -15.96 5.46 -7.42
CA SER A 253 -16.19 6.82 -7.93
C SER A 253 -15.66 7.86 -6.96
N HIS A 254 -15.08 8.95 -7.48
CA HIS A 254 -14.60 10.07 -6.65
C HIS A 254 -15.68 11.12 -6.37
N LEU A 255 -16.91 10.91 -6.87
CA LEU A 255 -18.05 11.78 -6.58
C LEU A 255 -18.57 11.55 -5.16
N ALA A 256 -18.72 12.63 -4.41
CA ALA A 256 -19.17 12.61 -3.02
C ALA A 256 -20.48 11.84 -2.81
N SER A 257 -21.42 11.93 -3.76
CA SER A 257 -22.69 11.22 -3.70
C SER A 257 -22.50 9.70 -3.79
N ASP A 258 -21.64 9.25 -4.70
CA ASP A 258 -21.40 7.83 -4.93
C ASP A 258 -20.67 7.22 -3.74
N VAL A 259 -19.63 7.91 -3.24
CA VAL A 259 -18.89 7.51 -2.04
C VAL A 259 -19.81 7.40 -0.82
N LEU A 260 -20.71 8.38 -0.63
CA LEU A 260 -21.67 8.32 0.48
C LEU A 260 -22.67 7.15 0.31
N MET A 261 -23.16 6.91 -0.90
CA MET A 261 -24.06 5.77 -1.17
C MET A 261 -23.35 4.44 -0.94
N ASP A 262 -22.10 4.32 -1.38
CA ASP A 262 -21.30 3.12 -1.17
C ASP A 262 -21.05 2.87 0.32
N ALA A 263 -20.72 3.92 1.08
CA ALA A 263 -20.57 3.85 2.53
C ALA A 263 -21.85 3.37 3.23
N VAL A 264 -23.01 3.93 2.86
CA VAL A 264 -24.31 3.63 3.49
C VAL A 264 -24.78 2.21 3.15
N LEU A 265 -24.66 1.78 1.89
CA LEU A 265 -25.02 0.42 1.48
C LEU A 265 -24.05 -0.60 2.08
N GLY A 266 -22.74 -0.34 1.95
CA GLY A 266 -21.67 -1.16 2.50
C GLY A 266 -21.75 -1.32 4.02
N TRP A 267 -22.22 -0.30 4.74
CA TRP A 267 -22.48 -0.40 6.18
C TRP A 267 -23.40 -1.58 6.53
N GLY A 268 -24.40 -1.91 5.72
CA GLY A 268 -25.28 -3.06 5.96
C GLY A 268 -24.58 -4.42 5.78
N LEU A 269 -23.56 -4.46 4.93
CA LEU A 269 -22.83 -5.65 4.53
C LEU A 269 -21.70 -6.03 5.49
N VAL A 270 -21.08 -5.03 6.16
CA VAL A 270 -19.95 -5.24 7.07
C VAL A 270 -20.41 -5.75 8.45
N LYS A 271 -19.68 -6.72 9.00
CA LYS A 271 -19.87 -7.28 10.36
C LYS A 271 -19.61 -6.21 11.44
N ILE A 272 -20.16 -6.40 12.63
CA ILE A 272 -19.73 -5.61 13.80
C ILE A 272 -18.28 -5.97 14.11
N GLY A 273 -17.44 -4.98 14.39
CA GLY A 273 -15.99 -5.12 14.48
C GLY A 273 -15.28 -5.19 13.13
N GLY A 274 -16.01 -5.19 12.01
CA GLY A 274 -15.43 -5.16 10.68
C GLY A 274 -14.89 -3.78 10.31
N LEU A 275 -13.95 -3.75 9.37
CA LEU A 275 -13.30 -2.53 8.91
C LEU A 275 -13.97 -1.95 7.67
N ILE A 276 -13.98 -0.62 7.54
CA ILE A 276 -14.27 0.07 6.29
C ILE A 276 -13.09 0.99 5.99
N VAL A 277 -12.50 0.81 4.81
CA VAL A 277 -11.39 1.61 4.28
C VAL A 277 -11.95 2.46 3.15
N PHE A 278 -11.79 3.78 3.26
CA PHE A 278 -12.09 4.74 2.21
C PHE A 278 -10.78 5.20 1.60
N ASP A 279 -10.66 5.09 0.27
CA ASP A 279 -9.55 5.66 -0.47
C ASP A 279 -9.76 7.15 -0.77
N ASP A 280 -8.68 7.81 -1.18
CA ASP A 280 -8.72 9.15 -1.79
C ASP A 280 -9.39 10.24 -0.94
N TYR A 281 -9.25 10.21 0.39
CA TYR A 281 -9.89 11.17 1.30
C TYR A 281 -9.50 12.64 1.04
N ASP A 282 -8.30 12.88 0.53
CA ASP A 282 -7.78 14.20 0.17
C ASP A 282 -7.86 14.50 -1.34
N PHE A 283 -8.52 13.65 -2.13
CA PHE A 283 -8.73 13.87 -3.56
C PHE A 283 -9.48 15.18 -3.85
N LYS A 284 -9.09 15.79 -4.97
CA LYS A 284 -9.66 17.04 -5.49
C LYS A 284 -9.85 16.88 -6.99
N PHE A 285 -11.07 17.07 -7.49
CA PHE A 285 -11.25 17.15 -8.94
C PHE A 285 -10.43 18.34 -9.50
N PRO A 286 -9.68 18.13 -10.60
CA PRO A 286 -8.87 19.18 -11.20
C PRO A 286 -9.70 20.28 -11.88
N ASN A 287 -10.98 20.01 -12.21
CA ASN A 287 -11.85 20.91 -12.96
C ASN A 287 -12.96 21.50 -12.09
N SER A 288 -13.40 22.72 -12.44
CA SER A 288 -14.35 23.51 -11.65
C SER A 288 -15.80 23.00 -11.63
N VAL A 289 -16.19 22.10 -12.55
CA VAL A 289 -17.58 21.62 -12.65
C VAL A 289 -17.95 20.72 -11.48
N ASP A 290 -17.02 19.85 -11.06
CA ASP A 290 -17.20 18.93 -9.94
C ASP A 290 -16.44 19.39 -8.68
N ALA A 291 -15.82 20.58 -8.74
CA ALA A 291 -15.07 21.14 -7.62
C ALA A 291 -15.98 21.30 -6.39
N GLY A 292 -15.61 20.65 -5.30
CA GLY A 292 -16.43 20.62 -4.08
C GLY A 292 -17.54 19.57 -4.11
N GLN A 293 -17.43 18.55 -4.95
CA GLN A 293 -18.16 17.27 -4.86
C GLN A 293 -17.17 16.09 -4.76
N ASP A 294 -16.01 16.29 -4.14
CA ASP A 294 -14.98 15.25 -4.00
C ASP A 294 -15.30 14.26 -2.86
N THR A 295 -14.65 13.09 -2.91
CA THR A 295 -14.64 11.99 -1.93
C THR A 295 -14.81 12.43 -0.47
N LYS A 296 -13.99 13.40 -0.01
CA LYS A 296 -13.98 13.93 1.36
C LYS A 296 -15.36 14.26 1.88
N ILE A 297 -16.21 14.86 1.06
CA ILE A 297 -17.54 15.34 1.47
C ILE A 297 -18.46 14.15 1.77
N GLY A 298 -18.42 13.12 0.92
CA GLY A 298 -19.19 11.90 1.14
C GLY A 298 -18.74 11.17 2.40
N ILE A 299 -17.41 11.04 2.59
CA ILE A 299 -16.80 10.40 3.75
C ILE A 299 -17.16 11.18 5.03
N ASP A 300 -16.96 12.49 5.05
CA ASP A 300 -17.26 13.34 6.21
C ASP A 300 -18.75 13.32 6.57
N ALA A 301 -19.64 13.32 5.56
CA ALA A 301 -21.09 13.19 5.79
C ALA A 301 -21.44 11.85 6.45
N PHE A 302 -20.89 10.75 5.95
CA PHE A 302 -21.08 9.43 6.55
C PHE A 302 -20.56 9.39 8.00
N LEU A 303 -19.31 9.80 8.23
CA LEU A 303 -18.71 9.81 9.57
C LEU A 303 -19.49 10.69 10.54
N LYS A 304 -20.01 11.83 10.09
CA LYS A 304 -20.82 12.73 10.91
C LYS A 304 -22.13 12.07 11.36
N VAL A 305 -22.83 11.41 10.43
CA VAL A 305 -24.12 10.76 10.70
C VAL A 305 -23.93 9.51 11.57
N PHE A 306 -22.87 8.74 11.31
CA PHE A 306 -22.58 7.49 12.01
C PHE A 306 -21.63 7.66 13.20
N CYS A 307 -21.32 8.89 13.64
CA CYS A 307 -20.28 9.19 14.63
C CYS A 307 -20.38 8.43 15.96
N LYS A 308 -21.57 8.01 16.38
CA LYS A 308 -21.78 7.19 17.59
C LYS A 308 -21.59 5.68 17.40
N LYS A 309 -21.35 5.25 16.17
CA LYS A 309 -21.26 3.84 15.76
C LYS A 309 -19.93 3.51 15.08
N VAL A 310 -19.08 4.50 14.81
CA VAL A 310 -17.80 4.32 14.13
C VAL A 310 -16.68 4.66 15.09
N ASN A 311 -15.62 3.86 15.03
CA ASN A 311 -14.34 4.17 15.66
C ASN A 311 -13.35 4.50 14.53
N ILE A 312 -12.88 5.74 14.43
CA ILE A 312 -11.89 6.13 13.41
C ILE A 312 -10.52 5.69 13.93
N ILE A 313 -9.91 4.71 13.25
CA ILE A 313 -8.62 4.16 13.66
C ILE A 313 -7.45 4.74 12.84
N HIS A 314 -7.72 5.24 11.64
CA HIS A 314 -6.74 5.95 10.82
C HIS A 314 -7.40 7.04 9.96
N GLN A 315 -6.72 8.17 9.79
CA GLN A 315 -7.13 9.25 8.92
C GLN A 315 -5.89 9.93 8.30
N GLY A 316 -5.72 9.74 7.00
CA GLY A 316 -4.70 10.34 6.16
C GLY A 316 -5.23 10.46 4.74
N HIS A 317 -4.44 10.03 3.75
CA HIS A 317 -4.92 9.83 2.38
C HIS A 317 -6.06 8.79 2.34
N GLN A 318 -5.93 7.72 3.14
CA GLN A 318 -7.02 6.78 3.42
C GLN A 318 -7.66 7.06 4.78
N VAL A 319 -8.96 6.79 4.90
CA VAL A 319 -9.65 6.74 6.20
C VAL A 319 -10.01 5.30 6.51
N ILE A 320 -9.62 4.82 7.68
CA ILE A 320 -10.01 3.49 8.16
C ILE A 320 -10.86 3.66 9.41
N ILE A 321 -12.04 3.05 9.37
CA ILE A 321 -12.93 2.95 10.51
C ILE A 321 -13.18 1.50 10.88
N GLU A 322 -13.45 1.29 12.16
CA GLU A 322 -14.03 0.06 12.68
C GLU A 322 -15.51 0.29 12.97
N LYS A 323 -16.34 -0.65 12.52
CA LYS A 323 -17.78 -0.65 12.76
C LYS A 323 -18.08 -1.08 14.19
N GLY A 324 -18.46 -0.14 15.04
CA GLY A 324 -18.85 -0.39 16.42
C GLY A 324 -20.29 -0.90 16.60
N VAL A 325 -20.57 -1.36 17.82
CA VAL A 325 -21.93 -1.57 18.31
C VAL A 325 -22.52 -0.21 18.70
N VAL A 326 -23.85 -0.06 18.68
CA VAL A 326 -24.51 1.15 19.18
C VAL A 326 -24.10 1.36 20.65
N ALA A 327 -23.54 2.53 20.97
CA ALA A 327 -23.32 2.98 22.35
C ALA A 327 -24.62 3.29 23.08
#